data_AF-A0A8J8J734-F1
#
_entry.id   AF-A0A8J8J734-F1
#
_cell.length_a   1.000
_cell.length_b   1.000
_cell.length_c   1.000
_cell.angle_alpha   90.00
_cell.angle_beta   90.00
_cell.angle_gamma   90.00
#
_symmetry.space_group_name_H-M   'P 1'
#
loop_
_entity.id
_entity.type
_entity.pdbx_description
1 polymer ?
#
loop_
_entity_poly.entity_id
_entity_poly.type
_entity_poly.pdbx_seq_one_letter_code
_entity_poly.pdbx_strand_id
1 'polypeptide(L)'
;MKGKFSVLLAVMILLSTVPLGASAGEDKSINLFDVSIFLRVSQMNINGSLVWAGSFTIEANLVNRTFVDYLNSLAKVNETNATREFANLVYGVVYESFKDFINGRLSGSNMSAVIYVPPGGPVQVTGKWKAVIRFTLTPFFVNEDGKYLTCPYYGSMRMKFLGVVYPFKWRRFTLVLPKDYDIYTLVPAPKELVDNVAVWEDGDYFPMIKLYNPVYRLVQFLNSTKRYLSVSFDPTEGLVYFNATFVGANATPSVESTLLTSFRETMHPLSISAKKMPNGLKVIGVVKPQVSVKKSWRSVQWLVVVKLPGRFDNITVIGGKYQLGPGDTLIMEFKQERNTYLYAIAGAGVILIAGIVLFLRKRSRASGGLGGETEEKGAESVGEVREEGEILGEESPWEGDGDEP
;
A
#
# COMPACT_ATOMS: atom_id res chain seq x y z
N MET A 1 2.40 6.16 -58.00
CA MET A 1 3.62 5.86 -57.21
C MET A 1 4.88 6.10 -58.05
N LYS A 2 5.37 7.34 -58.17
CA LYS A 2 6.70 7.66 -58.73
C LYS A 2 7.40 8.89 -58.10
N GLY A 3 6.72 9.64 -57.21
CA GLY A 3 7.27 10.86 -56.58
C GLY A 3 7.88 10.69 -55.17
N LYS A 4 7.77 9.51 -54.55
CA LYS A 4 8.28 9.27 -53.18
C LYS A 4 9.78 8.91 -53.12
N PHE A 5 10.34 8.42 -54.23
CA PHE A 5 11.74 8.02 -54.32
C PHE A 5 12.69 9.21 -54.60
N SER A 6 12.24 10.22 -55.34
CA SER A 6 13.09 11.36 -55.74
C SER A 6 13.41 12.34 -54.60
N VAL A 7 12.55 12.45 -53.58
CA VAL A 7 12.79 13.36 -52.44
C VAL A 7 13.79 12.75 -51.44
N LEU A 8 13.71 11.44 -51.22
CA LEU A 8 14.67 10.71 -50.37
C LEU A 8 16.06 10.65 -51.04
N LEU A 9 16.10 10.57 -52.38
CA LEU A 9 17.32 10.69 -53.18
C LEU A 9 17.89 12.11 -53.16
N ALA A 10 17.05 13.16 -53.22
CA ALA A 10 17.50 14.55 -53.11
C ALA A 10 18.09 14.87 -51.74
N VAL A 11 17.52 14.31 -50.65
CA VAL A 11 18.09 14.40 -49.30
C VAL A 11 19.41 13.62 -49.21
N MET A 12 19.52 12.43 -49.83
CA MET A 12 20.79 11.70 -49.92
C MET A 12 21.88 12.46 -50.69
N ILE A 13 21.53 13.17 -51.76
CA ILE A 13 22.46 13.94 -52.59
C ILE A 13 22.89 15.25 -51.89
N LEU A 14 22.01 15.90 -51.13
CA LEU A 14 22.40 17.05 -50.30
C LEU A 14 23.25 16.65 -49.08
N LEU A 15 23.12 15.42 -48.58
CA LEU A 15 23.94 14.90 -47.48
C LEU A 15 25.28 14.30 -47.96
N SER A 16 25.39 13.85 -49.22
CA SER A 16 26.64 13.33 -49.79
C SER A 16 27.61 14.41 -50.27
N THR A 17 27.19 15.68 -50.30
CA THR A 17 28.02 16.83 -50.72
C THR A 17 28.67 17.57 -49.56
N VAL A 18 28.48 17.14 -48.30
CA VAL A 18 29.33 17.56 -47.19
C VAL A 18 30.65 16.78 -47.29
N PRO A 19 31.82 17.44 -47.37
CA PRO A 19 33.08 16.73 -47.58
C PRO A 19 33.35 15.78 -46.41
N LEU A 20 33.21 14.48 -46.69
CA LEU A 20 33.72 13.38 -45.87
C LEU A 20 35.25 13.39 -45.96
N GLY A 21 35.88 14.22 -45.15
CA GLY A 21 37.33 14.26 -45.00
C GLY A 21 37.71 14.85 -43.64
N ALA A 22 38.59 14.14 -42.93
CA ALA A 22 39.26 14.48 -41.67
C ALA A 22 38.49 14.22 -40.35
N SER A 23 38.55 12.96 -39.91
CA SER A 23 39.26 12.52 -38.69
C SER A 23 38.53 11.36 -38.00
N ALA A 24 39.22 10.23 -37.90
CA ALA A 24 38.93 9.21 -36.90
C ALA A 24 39.32 9.81 -35.55
N GLY A 25 38.36 10.06 -34.66
CA GLY A 25 38.64 10.50 -33.29
C GLY A 25 37.61 11.42 -32.64
N GLU A 26 36.76 12.11 -33.40
CA GLU A 26 35.71 12.95 -32.79
C GLU A 26 34.35 12.27 -32.83
N ASP A 27 33.78 12.17 -31.64
CA ASP A 27 32.47 11.63 -31.31
C ASP A 27 31.38 12.33 -32.15
N LYS A 28 31.06 11.78 -33.33
CA LYS A 28 30.02 12.31 -34.23
C LYS A 28 28.66 12.14 -33.57
N SER A 29 28.30 12.97 -32.61
CA SER A 29 26.94 12.98 -32.07
C SER A 29 26.05 13.88 -32.92
N ILE A 30 25.09 13.28 -33.64
CA ILE A 30 24.01 14.06 -34.24
C ILE A 30 22.94 14.33 -33.18
N ASN A 31 22.79 15.58 -32.75
CA ASN A 31 21.72 15.96 -31.84
C ASN A 31 20.46 16.31 -32.65
N LEU A 32 19.62 15.31 -32.90
CA LEU A 32 18.36 15.50 -33.64
C LEU A 32 17.27 16.09 -32.74
N PHE A 33 17.16 15.57 -31.52
CA PHE A 33 16.06 15.85 -30.61
C PHE A 33 16.58 16.25 -29.23
N ASP A 34 15.98 17.28 -28.63
CA ASP A 34 15.98 17.44 -27.18
C ASP A 34 14.93 16.47 -26.61
N VAL A 35 15.38 15.49 -25.83
CA VAL A 35 14.56 14.38 -25.34
C VAL A 35 14.46 14.41 -23.81
N SER A 36 13.23 14.36 -23.30
CA SER A 36 12.96 14.13 -21.88
C SER A 36 12.16 12.85 -21.68
N ILE A 37 12.59 12.00 -20.76
CA ILE A 37 11.99 10.69 -20.49
C ILE A 37 11.36 10.73 -19.11
N PHE A 38 10.09 10.41 -19.03
CA PHE A 38 9.37 10.14 -17.79
C PHE A 38 8.95 8.67 -17.76
N LEU A 39 9.35 7.96 -16.72
CA LEU A 39 9.07 6.55 -16.52
C LEU A 39 8.43 6.35 -15.15
N ARG A 40 7.21 5.82 -15.15
CA ARG A 40 6.56 5.36 -13.92
C ARG A 40 6.54 3.84 -13.88
N VAL A 41 6.95 3.27 -12.75
CA VAL A 41 6.95 1.83 -12.53
C VAL A 41 5.88 1.45 -11.51
N SER A 42 5.02 0.51 -11.88
CA SER A 42 3.94 0.02 -11.03
C SER A 42 3.55 -1.41 -11.39
N GLN A 43 2.85 -2.10 -10.49
CA GLN A 43 2.22 -3.36 -10.83
C GLN A 43 0.90 -3.11 -11.58
N MET A 44 0.63 -3.91 -12.60
CA MET A 44 -0.61 -3.86 -13.39
C MET A 44 -1.19 -5.27 -13.51
N ASN A 45 -2.51 -5.37 -13.49
CA ASN A 45 -3.19 -6.63 -13.78
C ASN A 45 -3.34 -6.78 -15.29
N ILE A 46 -2.62 -7.74 -15.87
CA ILE A 46 -2.69 -8.08 -17.29
C ILE A 46 -3.05 -9.55 -17.40
N ASN A 47 -4.16 -9.86 -18.09
CA ASN A 47 -4.68 -11.22 -18.26
C ASN A 47 -4.85 -11.99 -16.92
N GLY A 48 -5.28 -11.30 -15.86
CA GLY A 48 -5.48 -11.88 -14.54
C GLY A 48 -4.19 -12.06 -13.72
N SER A 49 -3.03 -11.70 -14.27
CA SER A 49 -1.73 -11.79 -13.61
C SER A 49 -1.20 -10.41 -13.24
N LEU A 50 -0.72 -10.27 -12.01
CA LEU A 50 -0.08 -9.04 -11.54
C LEU A 50 1.37 -8.99 -12.06
N VAL A 51 1.66 -8.08 -12.97
CA VAL A 51 2.97 -7.94 -13.61
C VAL A 51 3.55 -6.55 -13.39
N TRP A 52 4.88 -6.45 -13.31
CA TRP A 52 5.57 -5.17 -13.28
C TRP A 52 5.52 -4.49 -14.63
N ALA A 53 5.06 -3.24 -14.65
CA ALA A 53 4.93 -2.44 -15.84
C ALA A 53 5.70 -1.12 -15.70
N GLY A 54 6.41 -0.75 -16.77
CA GLY A 54 7.03 0.55 -16.93
C GLY A 54 6.25 1.36 -17.94
N SER A 55 5.58 2.42 -17.49
CA SER A 55 4.86 3.35 -18.36
C SER A 55 5.77 4.52 -18.74
N PHE A 56 6.09 4.58 -20.03
CA PHE A 56 6.95 5.58 -20.62
C PHE A 56 6.14 6.75 -21.18
N THR A 57 6.60 7.95 -20.91
CA THR A 57 6.23 9.19 -21.61
C THR A 57 7.51 9.88 -22.01
N ILE A 58 7.81 9.91 -23.31
CA ILE A 58 9.03 10.51 -23.84
C ILE A 58 8.61 11.74 -24.63
N GLU A 59 9.13 12.90 -24.25
CA GLU A 59 8.95 14.15 -24.98
C GLU A 59 10.14 14.34 -25.91
N ALA A 60 9.87 14.55 -27.19
CA ALA A 60 10.89 14.76 -28.21
C ALA A 60 10.62 16.08 -28.94
N ASN A 61 11.57 17.00 -28.87
CA ASN A 61 11.55 18.28 -29.57
C ASN A 61 12.66 18.31 -30.61
N LEU A 62 12.34 18.56 -31.88
CA LEU A 62 13.35 18.62 -32.93
C LEU A 62 14.20 19.88 -32.76
N VAL A 63 15.50 19.70 -32.59
CA VAL A 63 16.46 20.81 -32.41
C VAL A 63 17.44 20.95 -33.57
N ASN A 64 17.55 19.94 -34.42
CA ASN A 64 18.42 20.02 -35.60
C ASN A 64 17.86 21.02 -36.62
N ARG A 65 18.59 22.13 -36.84
CA ARG A 65 18.17 23.23 -37.73
C ARG A 65 17.85 22.79 -39.15
N THR A 66 18.68 21.93 -39.73
CA THR A 66 18.48 21.42 -41.11
C THR A 66 17.15 20.70 -41.24
N PHE A 67 16.79 19.85 -40.27
CA PHE A 67 15.50 19.15 -40.29
C PHE A 67 14.32 20.06 -39.97
N VAL A 68 14.49 21.04 -39.08
CA VAL A 68 13.48 22.07 -38.80
C VAL A 68 13.17 22.86 -40.08
N ASP A 69 14.19 23.30 -40.82
CA ASP A 69 14.02 24.08 -42.06
C ASP A 69 13.38 23.23 -43.17
N TYR A 70 13.80 21.97 -43.30
CA TYR A 70 13.16 21.01 -44.21
C TYR A 70 11.67 20.85 -43.91
N LEU A 71 11.31 20.55 -42.66
CA LEU A 71 9.92 20.35 -42.27
C LEU A 71 9.09 21.64 -42.37
N ASN A 72 9.68 22.80 -42.06
CA ASN A 72 9.06 24.11 -42.30
C ASN A 72 8.81 24.35 -43.80
N SER A 73 9.74 23.99 -44.67
CA SER A 73 9.56 24.11 -46.12
C SER A 73 8.43 23.23 -46.64
N LEU A 74 8.32 22.01 -46.11
CA LEU A 74 7.23 21.10 -46.41
C LEU A 74 5.89 21.63 -45.88
N ALA A 75 5.88 22.19 -44.68
CA ALA A 75 4.66 22.71 -44.05
C ALA A 75 4.06 23.88 -44.83
N LYS A 76 4.88 24.70 -45.50
CA LYS A 76 4.41 25.76 -46.42
C LYS A 76 3.61 25.21 -47.60
N VAL A 77 3.90 23.99 -48.03
CA VAL A 77 3.21 23.33 -49.16
C VAL A 77 2.04 22.49 -48.67
N ASN A 78 2.26 21.69 -47.62
CA ASN A 78 1.26 20.81 -47.03
C ASN A 78 1.60 20.49 -45.56
N GLU A 79 0.94 21.20 -44.64
CA GLU A 79 1.14 21.06 -43.20
C GLU A 79 0.84 19.64 -42.69
N THR A 80 -0.23 19.01 -43.16
CA THR A 80 -0.59 17.64 -42.78
C THR A 80 0.49 16.65 -43.19
N ASN A 81 1.07 16.82 -44.38
CA ASN A 81 2.17 15.96 -44.83
C ASN A 81 3.44 16.19 -44.00
N ALA A 82 3.79 17.45 -43.73
CA ALA A 82 4.96 17.77 -42.90
C ALA A 82 4.83 17.22 -41.47
N THR A 83 3.64 17.31 -40.88
CA THR A 83 3.32 16.74 -39.57
C THR A 83 3.46 15.22 -39.57
N ARG A 84 3.00 14.55 -40.64
CA ARG A 84 3.15 13.10 -40.81
C ARG A 84 4.62 12.68 -40.96
N GLU A 85 5.40 13.41 -41.77
CA GLU A 85 6.83 13.17 -41.93
C GLU A 85 7.58 13.35 -40.60
N PHE A 86 7.23 14.37 -39.82
CA PHE A 86 7.76 14.56 -38.48
C PHE A 86 7.40 13.41 -37.53
N ALA A 87 6.13 12.98 -37.51
CA ALA A 87 5.69 11.85 -36.70
C ALA A 87 6.43 10.55 -37.08
N ASN A 88 6.65 10.30 -38.37
CA ASN A 88 7.42 9.16 -38.86
C ASN A 88 8.90 9.23 -38.44
N LEU A 89 9.50 10.43 -38.47
CA LEU A 89 10.87 10.63 -38.01
C LEU A 89 10.99 10.32 -36.51
N VAL A 90 10.06 10.83 -35.68
CA VAL A 90 10.02 10.55 -34.24
C VAL A 90 9.80 9.06 -33.99
N TYR A 91 8.88 8.42 -34.71
CA TYR A 91 8.62 6.99 -34.62
C TYR A 91 9.89 6.17 -34.90
N GLY A 92 10.55 6.43 -36.03
CA GLY A 92 11.71 5.66 -36.47
C GLY A 92 12.98 5.92 -35.64
N VAL A 93 13.19 7.16 -35.18
CA VAL A 93 14.43 7.53 -34.47
C VAL A 93 14.29 7.36 -32.96
N VAL A 94 13.14 7.69 -32.37
CA VAL A 94 12.95 7.65 -30.91
C VAL A 94 12.33 6.32 -30.48
N TYR A 95 11.12 6.02 -30.96
CA TYR A 95 10.38 4.84 -30.50
C TYR A 95 11.04 3.53 -30.92
N GLU A 96 11.38 3.36 -32.21
CA GLU A 96 12.04 2.13 -32.67
C GLU A 96 13.44 1.95 -32.06
N SER A 97 14.20 3.03 -31.78
CA SER A 97 15.48 2.92 -31.06
C SER A 97 15.31 2.41 -29.63
N PHE A 98 14.29 2.89 -28.90
CA PHE A 98 13.95 2.37 -27.57
C PHE A 98 13.58 0.88 -27.63
N LYS A 99 12.70 0.52 -28.57
CA LYS A 99 12.25 -0.86 -28.78
C LYS A 99 13.41 -1.78 -29.18
N ASP A 100 14.27 -1.37 -30.11
CA ASP A 100 15.48 -2.09 -30.50
C ASP A 100 16.43 -2.29 -29.31
N PHE A 101 16.64 -1.25 -28.49
CA PHE A 101 17.46 -1.33 -27.28
C PHE A 101 16.93 -2.37 -26.31
N ILE A 102 15.63 -2.31 -25.98
CA ILE A 102 14.99 -3.25 -25.05
C ILE A 102 15.09 -4.69 -25.59
N ASN A 103 14.66 -4.91 -26.83
CA ASN A 103 14.64 -6.23 -27.44
C ASN A 103 16.05 -6.82 -27.58
N GLY A 104 17.04 -6.01 -27.97
CA GLY A 104 18.42 -6.44 -28.06
C GLY A 104 18.99 -6.89 -26.71
N ARG A 105 18.66 -6.21 -25.60
CA ARG A 105 19.09 -6.61 -24.26
C ARG A 105 18.41 -7.90 -23.79
N LEU A 106 17.09 -7.99 -23.98
CA LEU A 106 16.31 -9.15 -23.53
C LEU A 106 16.63 -10.44 -24.31
N SER A 107 17.02 -10.30 -25.58
CA SER A 107 17.40 -11.44 -26.42
C SER A 107 18.63 -12.17 -25.88
N GLY A 108 19.57 -11.45 -25.25
CA GLY A 108 20.74 -12.06 -24.60
C GLY A 108 20.41 -12.85 -23.33
N SER A 109 19.20 -12.67 -22.77
CA SER A 109 18.74 -13.30 -21.53
C SER A 109 17.58 -14.30 -21.73
N ASN A 110 17.27 -14.70 -22.98
CA ASN A 110 16.11 -15.55 -23.30
C ASN A 110 14.78 -15.02 -22.72
N MET A 111 14.66 -13.70 -22.59
CA MET A 111 13.44 -13.03 -22.14
C MET A 111 12.79 -12.31 -23.32
N SER A 112 11.47 -12.14 -23.25
CA SER A 112 10.73 -11.28 -24.15
C SER A 112 9.95 -10.25 -23.36
N ALA A 113 9.79 -9.07 -23.93
CA ALA A 113 8.90 -8.07 -23.38
C ALA A 113 7.73 -7.79 -24.33
N VAL A 114 6.61 -7.44 -23.74
CA VAL A 114 5.41 -6.98 -24.44
C VAL A 114 5.35 -5.47 -24.32
N ILE A 115 5.22 -4.80 -25.46
CA ILE A 115 5.07 -3.35 -25.55
C ILE A 115 3.62 -3.05 -25.93
N TYR A 116 2.90 -2.39 -25.03
CA TYR A 116 1.55 -1.91 -25.23
C TYR A 116 1.59 -0.47 -25.70
N VAL A 117 0.98 -0.20 -26.86
CA VAL A 117 0.87 1.14 -27.45
C VAL A 117 -0.59 1.62 -27.44
N PRO A 118 -0.85 2.93 -27.36
CA PRO A 118 -2.19 3.49 -27.48
C PRO A 118 -2.84 3.18 -28.85
N PRO A 119 -4.19 3.22 -28.97
CA PRO A 119 -4.92 2.93 -30.22
C PRO A 119 -4.53 3.79 -31.43
N GLY A 120 -3.97 4.99 -31.22
CA GLY A 120 -3.47 5.87 -32.28
C GLY A 120 -2.00 5.66 -32.65
N GLY A 121 -1.36 4.63 -32.07
CA GLY A 121 0.08 4.42 -32.13
C GLY A 121 0.83 5.11 -30.97
N PRO A 122 2.15 4.88 -30.87
CA PRO A 122 2.94 5.37 -29.76
C PRO A 122 3.26 6.87 -29.84
N VAL A 123 3.21 7.49 -31.03
CA VAL A 123 3.64 8.88 -31.25
C VAL A 123 2.44 9.81 -31.44
N GLN A 124 2.40 10.88 -30.65
CA GLN A 124 1.43 11.96 -30.78
C GLN A 124 2.17 13.28 -30.98
N VAL A 125 1.93 13.97 -32.10
CA VAL A 125 2.46 15.33 -32.32
C VAL A 125 1.61 16.31 -31.50
N THR A 126 2.26 17.09 -30.62
CA THR A 126 1.58 17.98 -29.67
C THR A 126 1.81 19.46 -29.96
N GLY A 127 2.71 19.77 -30.88
CA GLY A 127 2.98 21.14 -31.33
C GLY A 127 3.95 21.14 -32.50
N LYS A 128 4.36 22.33 -32.92
CA LYS A 128 5.28 22.50 -34.04
C LYS A 128 6.62 21.82 -33.73
N TRP A 129 6.88 20.70 -34.41
CA TRP A 129 8.07 19.84 -34.25
C TRP A 129 8.30 19.32 -32.82
N LYS A 130 7.19 19.14 -32.08
CA LYS A 130 7.16 18.53 -30.76
C LYS A 130 6.24 17.32 -30.76
N ALA A 131 6.73 16.22 -30.20
CA ALA A 131 5.96 14.99 -30.07
C ALA A 131 6.09 14.38 -28.68
N VAL A 132 5.07 13.64 -28.28
CA VAL A 132 5.06 12.81 -27.09
C VAL A 132 4.91 11.36 -27.54
N ILE A 133 5.83 10.51 -27.07
CA ILE A 133 5.82 9.08 -27.30
C ILE A 133 5.33 8.40 -26.01
N ARG A 134 4.31 7.55 -26.11
CA ARG A 134 3.76 6.81 -24.97
C ARG A 134 3.68 5.32 -25.28
N PHE A 135 4.15 4.51 -24.34
CA PHE A 135 3.99 3.06 -24.36
C PHE A 135 4.17 2.49 -22.95
N THR A 136 3.65 1.29 -22.73
CA THR A 136 3.86 0.53 -21.50
C THR A 136 4.60 -0.76 -21.81
N LEU A 137 5.54 -1.13 -20.97
CA LEU A 137 6.43 -2.27 -21.17
C LEU A 137 6.30 -3.27 -20.02
N THR A 138 6.15 -4.56 -20.34
CA THR A 138 6.15 -5.65 -19.35
C THR A 138 6.97 -6.86 -19.80
N PRO A 139 7.60 -7.61 -18.88
CA PRO A 139 7.82 -7.25 -17.47
C PRO A 139 8.89 -6.15 -17.34
N PHE A 140 8.67 -5.18 -16.44
CA PHE A 140 9.66 -4.13 -16.16
C PHE A 140 10.72 -4.59 -15.16
N PHE A 141 10.30 -5.33 -14.13
CA PHE A 141 11.19 -5.95 -13.16
C PHE A 141 11.05 -7.47 -13.21
N VAL A 142 12.18 -8.15 -13.03
CA VAL A 142 12.26 -9.60 -12.84
C VAL A 142 12.82 -9.92 -11.45
N ASN A 143 12.34 -11.02 -10.87
CA ASN A 143 12.76 -11.51 -9.56
C ASN A 143 13.48 -12.86 -9.75
N GLU A 144 14.76 -12.83 -10.10
CA GLU A 144 15.51 -14.05 -10.44
C GLU A 144 16.01 -14.79 -9.19
N ASP A 145 16.43 -14.06 -8.15
CA ASP A 145 17.09 -14.63 -6.97
C ASP A 145 16.24 -14.60 -5.69
N GLY A 146 14.99 -14.13 -5.79
CA GLY A 146 14.08 -13.96 -4.67
C GLY A 146 14.40 -12.76 -3.77
N LYS A 147 15.57 -12.11 -3.96
CA LYS A 147 16.08 -11.05 -3.09
C LYS A 147 15.83 -9.68 -3.68
N TYR A 148 15.89 -9.56 -5.01
CA TYR A 148 15.82 -8.28 -5.68
C TYR A 148 14.88 -8.30 -6.87
N LEU A 149 14.25 -7.15 -7.10
CA LEU A 149 13.59 -6.82 -8.35
C LEU A 149 14.59 -6.05 -9.22
N THR A 150 14.96 -6.62 -10.37
CA THR A 150 15.99 -6.04 -11.24
C THR A 150 15.39 -5.70 -12.59
N CYS A 151 15.73 -4.53 -13.13
CA CYS A 151 15.38 -4.17 -14.50
C CYS A 151 16.32 -4.91 -15.47
N PRO A 152 15.81 -5.75 -16.38
CA PRO A 152 16.66 -6.62 -17.20
C PRO A 152 17.36 -5.90 -18.36
N TYR A 153 16.98 -4.65 -18.66
CA TYR A 153 17.60 -3.83 -19.70
C TYR A 153 18.18 -2.56 -19.10
N TYR A 154 19.48 -2.36 -19.26
CA TYR A 154 20.19 -1.15 -18.84
C TYR A 154 21.47 -0.96 -19.68
N GLY A 155 22.12 0.20 -19.52
CA GLY A 155 23.35 0.57 -20.21
C GLY A 155 23.13 1.52 -21.38
N SER A 156 24.19 1.77 -22.16
CA SER A 156 24.20 2.76 -23.23
C SER A 156 23.12 2.50 -24.29
N MET A 157 22.42 3.56 -24.66
CA MET A 157 21.37 3.59 -25.66
C MET A 157 21.92 4.09 -26.99
N ARG A 158 21.39 3.55 -28.09
CA ARG A 158 21.83 3.86 -29.44
C ARG A 158 20.64 4.13 -30.33
N MET A 159 20.79 5.07 -31.25
CA MET A 159 19.83 5.32 -32.32
C MET A 159 20.42 5.04 -33.68
N LYS A 160 19.58 4.55 -34.59
CA LYS A 160 19.93 4.42 -36.01
C LYS A 160 19.31 5.57 -36.76
N PHE A 161 20.13 6.34 -37.45
CA PHE A 161 19.68 7.43 -38.29
C PHE A 161 20.43 7.43 -39.61
N LEU A 162 19.68 7.35 -40.72
CA LEU A 162 20.23 7.29 -42.08
C LEU A 162 21.35 6.24 -42.26
N GLY A 163 21.17 5.07 -41.66
CA GLY A 163 22.13 3.96 -41.74
C GLY A 163 23.35 4.08 -40.81
N VAL A 164 23.47 5.15 -40.03
CA VAL A 164 24.55 5.36 -39.07
C VAL A 164 24.02 5.20 -37.64
N VAL A 165 24.85 4.62 -36.75
CA VAL A 165 24.53 4.43 -35.34
C VAL A 165 25.12 5.58 -34.53
N TYR A 166 24.29 6.22 -33.71
CA TYR A 166 24.66 7.33 -32.84
C TYR A 166 24.29 7.04 -31.39
N PRO A 167 24.96 7.63 -30.40
CA PRO A 167 24.45 7.64 -29.02
C PRO A 167 23.05 8.27 -28.97
N PHE A 168 22.10 7.61 -28.31
CA PHE A 168 20.79 8.21 -28.05
C PHE A 168 20.93 9.10 -26.82
N LYS A 169 21.16 10.40 -27.03
CA LYS A 169 21.27 11.38 -25.95
C LYS A 169 19.89 11.87 -25.52
N TRP A 170 19.71 12.02 -24.22
CA TRP A 170 18.53 12.63 -23.59
C TRP A 170 18.97 13.67 -22.57
N ARG A 171 18.16 14.71 -22.40
CA ARG A 171 18.42 15.83 -21.50
C ARG A 171 18.00 15.52 -20.07
N ARG A 172 16.87 14.85 -19.88
CA ARG A 172 16.37 14.51 -18.55
C ARG A 172 15.70 13.14 -18.53
N PHE A 173 16.02 12.34 -17.52
CA PHE A 173 15.35 11.07 -17.23
C PHE A 173 14.76 11.14 -15.83
N THR A 174 13.44 11.03 -15.71
CA THR A 174 12.72 10.99 -14.43
C THR A 174 12.11 9.61 -14.23
N LEU A 175 12.51 8.94 -13.16
CA LEU A 175 12.03 7.62 -12.75
C LEU A 175 11.16 7.76 -11.51
N VAL A 176 9.94 7.24 -11.55
CA VAL A 176 9.07 7.10 -10.39
C VAL A 176 8.94 5.62 -10.05
N LEU A 177 9.59 5.22 -8.96
CA LEU A 177 9.57 3.85 -8.43
C LEU A 177 8.32 3.61 -7.56
N PRO A 178 7.92 2.35 -7.30
CA PRO A 178 6.86 2.06 -6.35
C PRO A 178 7.24 2.49 -4.92
N LYS A 179 6.30 3.12 -4.19
CA LYS A 179 6.54 3.72 -2.87
C LYS A 179 6.88 2.72 -1.77
N ASP A 180 6.35 1.49 -1.87
CA ASP A 180 6.50 0.45 -0.84
C ASP A 180 7.76 -0.41 -1.03
N TYR A 181 8.76 0.05 -1.80
CA TYR A 181 9.96 -0.71 -2.13
C TYR A 181 11.22 0.06 -1.74
N ASP A 182 12.12 -0.64 -1.05
CA ASP A 182 13.44 -0.11 -0.73
C ASP A 182 14.35 -0.19 -1.98
N ILE A 183 15.01 0.92 -2.31
CA ILE A 183 16.01 0.98 -3.39
C ILE A 183 17.27 0.23 -2.93
N TYR A 184 17.72 -0.75 -3.72
CA TYR A 184 19.02 -1.39 -3.49
C TYR A 184 20.14 -0.64 -4.19
N THR A 185 20.00 -0.42 -5.51
CA THR A 185 20.95 0.40 -6.26
C THR A 185 20.31 1.05 -7.48
N LEU A 186 20.83 2.23 -7.80
CA LEU A 186 20.58 2.97 -9.03
C LEU A 186 21.95 3.33 -9.61
N VAL A 187 22.25 2.82 -10.80
CA VAL A 187 23.56 3.04 -11.45
C VAL A 187 23.38 3.56 -12.87
N PRO A 188 24.03 4.68 -13.24
CA PRO A 188 24.74 5.62 -12.38
C PRO A 188 23.85 6.25 -11.29
N ALA A 189 24.47 6.83 -10.26
CA ALA A 189 23.73 7.54 -9.22
C ALA A 189 22.94 8.70 -9.84
N PRO A 190 21.66 8.88 -9.47
CA PRO A 190 20.87 10.02 -9.95
C PRO A 190 21.43 11.33 -9.41
N LYS A 191 21.20 12.41 -10.18
CA LYS A 191 21.51 13.78 -9.75
C LYS A 191 20.64 14.19 -8.55
N GLU A 192 19.40 13.72 -8.53
CA GLU A 192 18.44 13.97 -7.47
C GLU A 192 17.66 12.68 -7.15
N LEU A 193 17.52 12.37 -5.86
CA LEU A 193 16.68 11.29 -5.36
C LEU A 193 15.88 11.80 -4.15
N VAL A 194 14.58 11.97 -4.35
CA VAL A 194 13.64 12.38 -3.30
C VAL A 194 12.56 11.31 -3.22
N ASP A 195 12.43 10.71 -2.04
CA ASP A 195 11.57 9.54 -1.80
C ASP A 195 11.80 8.41 -2.83
N ASN A 196 10.79 8.15 -3.66
CA ASN A 196 10.78 7.13 -4.71
C ASN A 196 11.00 7.73 -6.12
N VAL A 197 11.39 9.00 -6.23
CA VAL A 197 11.60 9.70 -7.50
C VAL A 197 13.08 9.97 -7.71
N ALA A 198 13.63 9.44 -8.79
CA ALA A 198 15.03 9.61 -9.18
C ALA A 198 15.14 10.37 -10.50
N VAL A 199 16.08 11.31 -10.57
CA VAL A 199 16.30 12.16 -11.75
C VAL A 199 17.76 12.11 -12.19
N TRP A 200 17.96 11.92 -13.49
CA TRP A 200 19.25 12.10 -14.16
C TRP A 200 19.13 13.19 -15.23
N GLU A 201 20.27 13.78 -15.58
CA GLU A 201 20.37 14.81 -16.61
C GLU A 201 21.52 14.49 -17.57
N ASP A 202 21.36 14.91 -18.82
CA ASP A 202 22.37 14.85 -19.89
C ASP A 202 23.04 13.47 -20.09
N GLY A 203 22.23 12.42 -20.20
CA GLY A 203 22.71 11.05 -20.35
C GLY A 203 22.45 10.44 -21.73
N ASP A 204 23.07 9.29 -21.97
CA ASP A 204 22.91 8.50 -23.20
C ASP A 204 22.68 7.01 -22.92
N TYR A 205 22.18 6.70 -21.73
CA TYR A 205 22.02 5.35 -21.20
C TYR A 205 20.64 5.16 -20.58
N PHE A 206 20.26 3.90 -20.35
CA PHE A 206 19.17 3.53 -19.48
C PHE A 206 19.75 3.06 -18.13
N PRO A 207 19.35 3.65 -16.98
CA PRO A 207 19.97 3.34 -15.69
C PRO A 207 19.70 1.88 -15.28
N MET A 208 20.67 1.27 -14.62
CA MET A 208 20.46 0.02 -13.90
C MET A 208 19.61 0.32 -12.67
N ILE A 209 18.47 -0.36 -12.56
CA ILE A 209 17.52 -0.19 -11.47
C ILE A 209 17.36 -1.52 -10.76
N LYS A 210 17.63 -1.52 -9.45
CA LYS A 210 17.47 -2.70 -8.60
C LYS A 210 16.84 -2.31 -7.28
N LEU A 211 15.71 -2.94 -6.96
CA LEU A 211 14.98 -2.76 -5.70
C LEU A 211 15.11 -4.03 -4.87
N TYR A 212 15.00 -3.90 -3.56
CA TYR A 212 14.82 -5.06 -2.72
C TYR A 212 13.42 -5.65 -2.89
N ASN A 213 13.33 -6.98 -2.86
CA ASN A 213 12.05 -7.66 -2.72
C ASN A 213 11.50 -7.40 -1.29
N PRO A 214 10.25 -6.92 -1.12
CA PRO A 214 9.66 -6.62 0.19
C PRO A 214 9.60 -7.82 1.12
N VAL A 215 9.32 -9.01 0.59
CA VAL A 215 9.30 -10.26 1.36
C VAL A 215 10.69 -10.56 1.90
N TYR A 216 11.72 -10.43 1.05
CA TYR A 216 13.10 -10.63 1.48
C TYR A 216 13.51 -9.63 2.57
N ARG A 217 13.12 -8.35 2.43
CA ARG A 217 13.39 -7.31 3.44
C ARG A 217 12.67 -7.57 4.74
N LEU A 218 11.42 -8.00 4.68
CA LEU A 218 10.67 -8.41 5.87
C LEU A 218 11.38 -9.57 6.58
N VAL A 219 11.82 -10.61 5.86
CA VAL A 219 12.55 -11.74 6.44
C VAL A 219 13.87 -11.29 7.08
N GLN A 220 14.65 -10.41 6.42
CA GLN A 220 15.86 -9.84 7.00
C GLN A 220 15.56 -9.09 8.31
N PHE A 221 14.51 -8.26 8.33
CA PHE A 221 14.09 -7.52 9.51
C PHE A 221 13.65 -8.45 10.64
N LEU A 222 12.82 -9.46 10.34
CA LEU A 222 12.35 -10.43 11.33
C LEU A 222 13.51 -11.26 11.91
N ASN A 223 14.50 -11.63 11.09
CA ASN A 223 15.70 -12.35 11.57
C ASN A 223 16.64 -11.48 12.40
N SER A 224 16.54 -10.15 12.25
CA SER A 224 17.36 -9.18 12.98
C SER A 224 16.66 -8.63 14.23
N THR A 225 15.45 -9.13 14.56
CA THR A 225 14.65 -8.61 15.68
C THR A 225 14.20 -9.72 16.62
N LYS A 226 14.11 -9.38 17.90
CA LYS A 226 13.35 -10.13 18.91
C LYS A 226 11.90 -9.66 18.89
N ARG A 227 10.98 -10.60 18.94
CA ARG A 227 9.54 -10.40 18.73
C ARG A 227 8.80 -10.69 20.02
N TYR A 228 8.11 -9.68 20.53
CA TYR A 228 7.31 -9.75 21.74
C TYR A 228 5.85 -9.49 21.39
N LEU A 229 4.93 -10.25 21.98
CA LEU A 229 3.50 -10.05 21.82
C LEU A 229 2.86 -9.88 23.20
N SER A 230 2.17 -8.78 23.41
CA SER A 230 1.29 -8.58 24.58
C SER A 230 -0.15 -8.58 24.10
N VAL A 231 -1.00 -9.36 24.76
CA VAL A 231 -2.42 -9.50 24.40
C VAL A 231 -3.29 -9.37 25.65
N SER A 232 -4.43 -8.69 25.50
CA SER A 232 -5.50 -8.65 26.50
C SER A 232 -6.86 -8.89 25.84
N PHE A 233 -7.78 -9.50 26.57
CA PHE A 233 -9.14 -9.73 26.13
C PHE A 233 -10.11 -8.92 26.97
N ASP A 234 -11.05 -8.24 26.32
CA ASP A 234 -12.21 -7.63 26.96
C ASP A 234 -13.42 -8.58 26.82
N PRO A 235 -13.87 -9.21 27.92
CA PRO A 235 -15.02 -10.10 27.89
C PRO A 235 -16.36 -9.42 27.64
N THR A 236 -16.47 -8.11 27.87
CA THR A 236 -17.70 -7.32 27.69
C THR A 236 -17.93 -7.04 26.21
N GLU A 237 -16.89 -6.59 25.52
CA GLU A 237 -16.95 -6.26 24.09
C GLU A 237 -16.63 -7.46 23.20
N GLY A 238 -16.03 -8.51 23.76
CA GLY A 238 -15.55 -9.67 23.02
C GLY A 238 -14.38 -9.32 22.09
N LEU A 239 -13.54 -8.37 22.49
CA LEU A 239 -12.43 -7.86 21.69
C LEU A 239 -11.08 -8.26 22.27
N VAL A 240 -10.11 -8.49 21.38
CA VAL A 240 -8.71 -8.69 21.75
C VAL A 240 -7.89 -7.49 21.32
N TYR A 241 -7.19 -6.91 22.28
CA TYR A 241 -6.21 -5.87 22.06
C TYR A 241 -4.83 -6.51 22.02
N PHE A 242 -4.06 -6.24 20.97
CA PHE A 242 -2.72 -6.79 20.84
C PHE A 242 -1.69 -5.69 20.59
N ASN A 243 -0.48 -5.99 21.03
CA ASN A 243 0.68 -5.16 20.89
C ASN A 243 1.88 -6.05 20.56
N ALA A 244 2.26 -6.07 19.29
CA ALA A 244 3.41 -6.78 18.77
C ALA A 244 4.61 -5.82 18.68
N THR A 245 5.69 -6.12 19.36
CA THR A 245 6.90 -5.30 19.45
C THR A 245 8.09 -6.05 18.84
N PHE A 246 8.75 -5.43 17.86
CA PHE A 246 9.93 -5.94 17.17
C PHE A 246 11.13 -5.07 17.60
N VAL A 247 12.14 -5.67 18.24
CA VAL A 247 13.28 -4.96 18.84
C VAL A 247 14.59 -5.49 18.28
N GLY A 248 15.50 -4.62 17.88
CA GLY A 248 16.86 -4.98 17.44
C GLY A 248 17.28 -4.39 16.10
N ALA A 249 16.32 -3.93 15.30
CA ALA A 249 16.56 -3.24 14.04
C ALA A 249 15.45 -2.22 13.76
N ASN A 250 15.77 -1.17 13.00
CA ASN A 250 14.78 -0.20 12.53
C ASN A 250 14.04 -0.73 11.30
N ALA A 251 12.72 -0.54 11.27
CA ALA A 251 11.91 -0.87 10.10
C ALA A 251 11.97 0.26 9.06
N THR A 252 12.19 -0.10 7.80
CA THR A 252 11.96 0.80 6.67
C THR A 252 10.46 0.93 6.40
N PRO A 253 9.99 1.97 5.69
CA PRO A 253 8.59 2.09 5.30
C PRO A 253 8.07 0.86 4.54
N SER A 254 8.89 0.26 3.67
CA SER A 254 8.57 -0.98 2.96
C SER A 254 8.31 -2.15 3.92
N VAL A 255 9.17 -2.33 4.92
CA VAL A 255 9.02 -3.37 5.94
C VAL A 255 7.77 -3.14 6.79
N GLU A 256 7.52 -1.89 7.21
CA GLU A 256 6.33 -1.51 7.97
C GLU A 256 5.04 -1.83 7.20
N SER A 257 4.97 -1.40 5.93
CA SER A 257 3.85 -1.66 5.02
C SER A 257 3.59 -3.16 4.84
N THR A 258 4.65 -3.93 4.56
CA THR A 258 4.56 -5.40 4.37
C THR A 258 4.13 -6.12 5.65
N LEU A 259 4.66 -5.70 6.80
CA LEU A 259 4.29 -6.27 8.09
C LEU A 259 2.81 -6.00 8.40
N LEU A 260 2.35 -4.75 8.25
CA LEU A 260 0.93 -4.41 8.46
C LEU A 260 0.00 -5.21 7.55
N THR A 261 0.36 -5.40 6.28
CA THR A 261 -0.39 -6.26 5.35
C THR A 261 -0.49 -7.70 5.86
N SER A 262 0.63 -8.28 6.31
CA SER A 262 0.64 -9.64 6.89
C SER A 262 -0.29 -9.78 8.10
N PHE A 263 -0.31 -8.79 9.01
CA PHE A 263 -1.26 -8.76 10.13
C PHE A 263 -2.71 -8.64 9.64
N ARG A 264 -3.00 -7.79 8.65
CA ARG A 264 -4.35 -7.61 8.10
C ARG A 264 -4.89 -8.88 7.45
N GLU A 265 -4.06 -9.57 6.69
CA GLU A 265 -4.40 -10.82 6.01
C GLU A 265 -4.61 -11.99 6.98
N THR A 266 -3.88 -11.99 8.11
CA THR A 266 -3.91 -13.14 9.05
C THR A 266 -4.91 -12.96 10.18
N MET A 267 -4.96 -11.76 10.78
CA MET A 267 -5.76 -11.49 11.98
C MET A 267 -7.10 -10.82 11.67
N HIS A 268 -7.25 -10.17 10.51
CA HIS A 268 -8.43 -9.36 10.18
C HIS A 268 -8.80 -8.35 11.29
N PRO A 269 -7.88 -7.46 11.69
CA PRO A 269 -8.10 -6.52 12.79
C PRO A 269 -9.16 -5.47 12.41
N LEU A 270 -9.96 -5.07 13.41
CA LEU A 270 -10.87 -3.92 13.31
C LEU A 270 -10.09 -2.61 13.19
N SER A 271 -8.97 -2.50 13.90
CA SER A 271 -8.05 -1.38 13.81
C SER A 271 -6.61 -1.87 13.96
N ILE A 272 -5.69 -1.27 13.20
CA ILE A 272 -4.27 -1.58 13.28
C ILE A 272 -3.43 -0.36 12.92
N SER A 273 -2.37 -0.15 13.67
CA SER A 273 -1.39 0.91 13.44
C SER A 273 0.01 0.41 13.74
N ALA A 274 1.00 1.04 13.13
CA ALA A 274 2.40 0.85 13.45
C ALA A 274 2.97 2.15 14.03
N LYS A 275 3.85 2.00 15.01
CA LYS A 275 4.58 3.09 15.64
C LYS A 275 6.06 2.73 15.67
N LYS A 276 6.87 3.55 15.01
CA LYS A 276 8.34 3.42 15.08
C LYS A 276 8.81 3.69 16.51
N MET A 277 9.76 2.88 16.95
CA MET A 277 10.44 3.05 18.23
C MET A 277 11.94 3.15 17.98
N PRO A 278 12.73 3.72 18.92
CA PRO A 278 14.17 3.60 18.86
C PRO A 278 14.56 2.12 18.78
N ASN A 279 15.27 1.74 17.71
CA ASN A 279 15.71 0.37 17.48
C ASN A 279 14.57 -0.68 17.35
N GLY A 280 13.44 -0.29 16.76
CA GLY A 280 12.32 -1.22 16.62
C GLY A 280 11.07 -0.68 15.97
N LEU A 281 10.06 -1.54 15.96
CA LEU A 281 8.71 -1.24 15.46
C LEU A 281 7.68 -1.84 16.41
N LYS A 282 6.61 -1.10 16.67
CA LYS A 282 5.46 -1.54 17.46
C LYS A 282 4.24 -1.60 16.56
N VAL A 283 3.54 -2.72 16.52
CA VAL A 283 2.27 -2.89 15.82
C VAL A 283 1.19 -3.08 16.88
N ILE A 284 0.21 -2.18 16.89
CA ILE A 284 -0.89 -2.17 17.87
C ILE A 284 -2.18 -2.34 17.09
N GLY A 285 -3.07 -3.21 17.57
CA GLY A 285 -4.36 -3.36 16.95
C GLY A 285 -5.40 -4.04 17.83
N VAL A 286 -6.60 -4.10 17.28
CA VAL A 286 -7.80 -4.68 17.90
C VAL A 286 -8.40 -5.68 16.93
N VAL A 287 -8.75 -6.86 17.42
CA VAL A 287 -9.38 -7.93 16.62
C VAL A 287 -10.60 -8.47 17.34
N LYS A 288 -11.59 -8.93 16.57
CA LYS A 288 -12.73 -9.68 17.07
C LYS A 288 -12.48 -11.19 16.87
N PRO A 289 -11.98 -11.90 17.89
CA PRO A 289 -11.62 -13.31 17.77
C PRO A 289 -12.84 -14.22 17.79
N GLN A 290 -12.60 -15.51 17.53
CA GLN A 290 -13.56 -16.55 17.89
C GLN A 290 -13.47 -16.81 19.41
N VAL A 291 -14.61 -16.73 20.09
CA VAL A 291 -14.72 -16.90 21.55
C VAL A 291 -15.70 -17.99 21.88
N SER A 292 -15.27 -18.96 22.67
CA SER A 292 -16.11 -20.00 23.27
C SER A 292 -16.27 -19.74 24.76
N VAL A 293 -17.50 -19.70 25.25
CA VAL A 293 -17.79 -19.39 26.65
C VAL A 293 -18.28 -20.64 27.39
N LYS A 294 -17.61 -21.00 28.48
CA LYS A 294 -18.05 -22.04 29.40
C LYS A 294 -18.49 -21.39 30.72
N LYS A 295 -19.78 -21.48 31.01
CA LYS A 295 -20.35 -20.99 32.27
C LYS A 295 -20.48 -22.15 33.25
N SER A 296 -20.10 -21.92 34.50
CA SER A 296 -20.32 -22.80 35.64
C SER A 296 -20.93 -21.99 36.77
N TRP A 297 -21.47 -22.65 37.80
CA TRP A 297 -22.11 -21.94 38.92
C TRP A 297 -21.13 -20.95 39.59
N ARG A 298 -19.84 -21.32 39.69
CA ARG A 298 -18.81 -20.53 40.39
C ARG A 298 -17.92 -19.67 39.48
N SER A 299 -17.95 -19.86 38.15
CA SER A 299 -17.04 -19.14 37.26
C SER A 299 -17.57 -19.04 35.84
N VAL A 300 -17.12 -18.01 35.13
CA VAL A 300 -17.23 -17.91 33.68
C VAL A 300 -15.83 -18.01 33.10
N GLN A 301 -15.68 -18.86 32.09
CA GLN A 301 -14.43 -19.09 31.39
C GLN A 301 -14.62 -18.76 29.90
N TRP A 302 -13.70 -17.97 29.36
CA TRP A 302 -13.64 -17.63 27.93
C TRP A 302 -12.41 -18.29 27.33
N LEU A 303 -12.62 -19.04 26.26
CA LEU A 303 -11.59 -19.58 25.41
C LEU A 303 -11.56 -18.74 24.12
N VAL A 304 -10.47 -18.03 23.91
CA VAL A 304 -10.31 -17.06 22.83
C VAL A 304 -9.24 -17.57 21.88
N VAL A 305 -9.54 -17.61 20.58
CA VAL A 305 -8.63 -18.14 19.57
C VAL A 305 -8.26 -17.04 18.57
N VAL A 306 -6.96 -16.80 18.39
CA VAL A 306 -6.40 -15.79 17.49
C VAL A 306 -5.29 -16.42 16.67
N LYS A 307 -5.32 -16.26 15.34
CA LYS A 307 -4.22 -16.69 14.46
C LYS A 307 -3.19 -15.57 14.32
N LEU A 308 -1.91 -15.87 14.53
CA LEU A 308 -0.84 -14.87 14.44
C LEU A 308 -0.18 -14.89 13.04
N PRO A 309 0.34 -13.76 12.55
CA PRO A 309 1.05 -13.69 11.26
C PRO A 309 2.42 -14.38 11.27
N GLY A 310 2.86 -14.87 12.44
CA GLY A 310 4.08 -15.63 12.59
C GLY A 310 4.43 -15.86 14.06
N ARG A 311 5.61 -16.43 14.29
CA ARG A 311 6.11 -16.75 15.63
C ARG A 311 6.61 -15.52 16.38
N PHE A 312 6.37 -15.53 17.68
CA PHE A 312 6.89 -14.56 18.65
C PHE A 312 7.80 -15.28 19.65
N ASP A 313 8.87 -14.61 20.05
CA ASP A 313 9.88 -15.15 20.96
C ASP A 313 9.38 -15.10 22.42
N ASN A 314 8.49 -14.15 22.74
CA ASN A 314 7.81 -14.07 24.04
C ASN A 314 6.38 -13.56 23.87
N ILE A 315 5.42 -14.25 24.50
CA ILE A 315 4.00 -13.91 24.48
C ILE A 315 3.53 -13.71 25.91
N THR A 316 2.93 -12.56 26.18
CA THR A 316 2.32 -12.20 27.47
C THR A 316 0.82 -12.03 27.28
N VAL A 317 0.03 -12.76 28.06
CA VAL A 317 -1.43 -12.61 28.10
C VAL A 317 -1.84 -12.00 29.43
N ILE A 318 -2.40 -10.80 29.38
CA ILE A 318 -2.78 -10.03 30.58
C ILE A 318 -4.12 -10.56 31.10
N GLY A 319 -4.15 -11.02 32.35
CA GLY A 319 -5.38 -11.50 33.00
C GLY A 319 -5.83 -12.90 32.59
N GLY A 320 -4.99 -13.65 31.87
CA GLY A 320 -5.30 -14.99 31.38
C GLY A 320 -4.08 -15.89 31.26
N LYS A 321 -4.31 -17.11 30.77
CA LYS A 321 -3.26 -18.06 30.39
C LYS A 321 -3.33 -18.30 28.89
N TYR A 322 -2.27 -18.84 28.31
CA TYR A 322 -2.26 -19.18 26.89
C TYR A 322 -1.59 -20.51 26.60
N GLN A 323 -1.95 -21.07 25.45
CA GLN A 323 -1.29 -22.20 24.81
C GLN A 323 -1.13 -21.89 23.33
N LEU A 324 -0.05 -22.39 22.73
CA LEU A 324 0.18 -22.29 21.29
C LEU A 324 -0.36 -23.55 20.61
N GLY A 325 -1.35 -23.35 19.74
CA GLY A 325 -1.85 -24.35 18.82
C GLY A 325 -1.03 -24.44 17.54
N PRO A 326 -1.38 -25.35 16.62
CA PRO A 326 -0.72 -25.47 15.33
C PRO A 326 -0.90 -24.20 14.49
N GLY A 327 0.06 -23.94 13.60
CA GLY A 327 0.00 -22.83 12.64
C GLY A 327 0.01 -21.43 13.28
N ASP A 328 0.80 -21.25 14.34
CA ASP A 328 0.94 -19.99 15.10
C ASP A 328 -0.40 -19.47 15.65
N THR A 329 -1.27 -20.39 16.07
CA THR A 329 -2.56 -20.06 16.69
C THR A 329 -2.39 -19.86 18.20
N LEU A 330 -2.78 -18.70 18.70
CA LEU A 330 -2.81 -18.38 20.13
C LEU A 330 -4.19 -18.73 20.72
N ILE A 331 -4.21 -19.69 21.63
CA ILE A 331 -5.41 -20.09 22.38
C ILE A 331 -5.27 -19.51 23.80
N MET A 332 -6.14 -18.57 24.15
CA MET A 332 -6.12 -17.87 25.43
C MET A 332 -7.31 -18.27 26.28
N GLU A 333 -7.05 -18.46 27.58
CA GLU A 333 -8.06 -18.81 28.57
C GLU A 333 -8.16 -17.71 29.63
N PHE A 334 -9.34 -17.12 29.75
CA PHE A 334 -9.67 -16.13 30.78
C PHE A 334 -10.72 -16.73 31.71
N LYS A 335 -10.54 -16.57 33.03
CA LYS A 335 -11.47 -17.08 34.04
C LYS A 335 -11.83 -15.97 35.00
N GLN A 336 -13.13 -15.70 35.15
CA GLN A 336 -13.67 -14.81 36.17
C GLN A 336 -14.45 -15.64 37.18
N GLU A 337 -14.07 -15.53 38.45
CA GLU A 337 -14.79 -16.17 39.54
C GLU A 337 -16.01 -15.32 39.92
N ARG A 338 -17.17 -15.97 40.04
CA ARG A 338 -18.38 -15.31 40.53
C ARG A 338 -18.28 -15.21 42.04
N ASN A 339 -18.43 -14.00 42.57
CA ASN A 339 -18.41 -13.77 44.01
C ASN A 339 -19.66 -14.40 44.64
N THR A 340 -19.56 -15.69 44.95
CA THR A 340 -20.67 -16.56 45.40
C THR A 340 -21.07 -16.23 46.85
N TYR A 341 -20.25 -15.45 47.55
CA TYR A 341 -20.43 -15.07 48.95
C TYR A 341 -21.69 -14.22 49.19
N LEU A 342 -22.02 -13.32 48.26
CA LEU A 342 -23.22 -12.46 48.34
C LEU A 342 -24.53 -13.26 48.27
N TYR A 343 -24.58 -14.30 47.41
CA TYR A 343 -25.76 -15.16 47.30
C TYR A 343 -25.88 -16.14 48.47
N ALA A 344 -24.77 -16.58 49.06
CA ALA A 344 -24.77 -17.43 50.25
C ALA A 344 -25.28 -16.68 51.49
N ILE A 345 -24.91 -15.40 51.67
CA ILE A 345 -25.42 -14.55 52.75
C ILE A 345 -26.92 -14.27 52.58
N ALA A 346 -27.36 -13.96 51.36
CA ALA A 346 -28.79 -13.77 51.08
C ALA A 346 -29.62 -15.04 51.35
N GLY A 347 -29.12 -16.22 50.95
CA GLY A 347 -29.76 -17.51 51.24
C GLY A 347 -29.81 -17.85 52.73
N ALA A 348 -28.72 -17.60 53.47
CA ALA A 348 -28.67 -17.80 54.91
C ALA A 348 -29.65 -16.85 55.65
N GLY A 349 -29.78 -15.61 55.20
CA GLY A 349 -30.74 -14.64 55.75
C GLY A 349 -32.19 -15.10 55.60
N VAL A 350 -32.56 -15.63 54.42
CA VAL A 350 -33.93 -16.16 54.18
C VAL A 350 -34.22 -17.39 55.04
N ILE A 351 -33.25 -18.30 55.20
CA ILE A 351 -33.40 -19.49 56.06
C ILE A 351 -33.55 -19.07 57.54
N LEU A 352 -32.80 -18.07 57.99
CA LEU A 352 -32.90 -17.55 59.35
C LEU A 352 -34.28 -16.92 59.61
N ILE A 353 -34.79 -16.12 58.66
CA ILE A 353 -36.13 -15.51 58.75
C ILE A 353 -37.21 -16.59 58.73
N ALA A 354 -37.11 -17.60 57.85
CA ALA A 354 -38.04 -18.72 57.82
C ALA A 354 -38.03 -19.53 59.13
N GLY A 355 -36.85 -19.75 59.72
CA GLY A 355 -36.68 -20.39 61.03
C GLY A 355 -37.32 -19.59 62.16
N ILE A 356 -37.16 -18.26 62.18
CA ILE A 356 -37.78 -17.38 63.16
C ILE A 356 -39.31 -17.37 63.01
N VAL A 357 -39.83 -17.30 61.78
CA VAL A 357 -41.28 -17.36 61.52
C VAL A 357 -41.87 -18.70 61.98
N LEU A 358 -41.22 -19.82 61.69
CA LEU A 358 -41.67 -21.14 62.14
C LEU A 358 -41.60 -21.28 63.67
N PHE A 359 -40.59 -20.71 64.31
CA PHE A 359 -40.45 -20.71 65.77
C PHE A 359 -41.54 -19.87 66.46
N LEU A 360 -41.85 -18.68 65.93
CA LEU A 360 -42.93 -17.83 66.43
C LEU A 360 -44.31 -18.47 66.21
N ARG A 361 -44.54 -19.13 65.08
CA ARG A 361 -45.78 -19.89 64.80
C ARG A 361 -45.97 -21.10 65.71
N LYS A 362 -44.88 -21.71 66.18
CA LYS A 362 -44.92 -22.83 67.14
C LYS A 362 -45.24 -22.34 68.55
N ARG A 363 -44.84 -21.11 68.91
CA ARG A 363 -45.14 -20.49 70.20
C ARG A 363 -46.58 -20.00 70.31
N SER A 364 -47.19 -19.53 69.21
CA SER A 364 -48.60 -19.12 69.19
C SER A 364 -49.61 -20.26 69.22
N ARG A 365 -49.20 -21.52 68.97
CA ARG A 365 -50.05 -22.71 69.17
C ARG A 365 -49.96 -23.31 70.59
N ALA A 366 -49.07 -22.80 71.45
CA ALA A 366 -48.88 -23.28 72.82
C ALA A 366 -49.48 -22.36 73.90
N SER A 367 -50.16 -21.28 73.52
CA SER A 367 -50.91 -20.40 74.43
C SER A 367 -52.31 -20.17 73.84
N GLY A 368 -53.32 -20.82 74.42
CA GLY A 368 -54.70 -20.78 73.94
C GLY A 368 -55.50 -19.58 74.44
N GLY A 369 -56.56 -19.27 73.67
CA GLY A 369 -57.92 -19.04 74.17
C GLY A 369 -58.31 -17.66 74.75
N LEU A 370 -59.20 -16.97 74.01
CA LEU A 370 -60.24 -15.98 74.41
C LEU A 370 -59.76 -14.64 75.03
N GLY A 371 -60.25 -13.44 74.68
CA GLY A 371 -61.31 -12.94 73.80
C GLY A 371 -61.62 -11.46 74.16
N GLY A 372 -62.26 -10.70 73.23
CA GLY A 372 -62.97 -9.40 73.43
C GLY A 372 -62.11 -8.13 73.43
N GLU A 373 -62.15 -7.25 72.41
CA GLU A 373 -63.10 -6.11 72.18
C GLU A 373 -62.75 -4.86 73.06
N THR A 374 -62.62 -3.60 72.60
CA THR A 374 -63.14 -2.88 71.41
C THR A 374 -62.32 -1.59 71.08
N GLU A 375 -62.29 -1.24 69.78
CA GLU A 375 -62.33 0.10 69.14
C GLU A 375 -61.28 1.23 69.36
N GLU A 376 -60.55 1.55 68.29
CA GLU A 376 -60.75 2.71 67.37
C GLU A 376 -59.43 3.37 66.87
N LYS A 377 -59.42 3.65 65.56
CA LYS A 377 -58.59 4.58 64.75
C LYS A 377 -57.21 4.15 64.25
N GLY A 378 -57.12 4.03 62.92
CA GLY A 378 -55.88 4.35 62.20
C GLY A 378 -55.71 3.69 60.83
N ALA A 379 -56.28 4.32 59.79
CA ALA A 379 -55.72 4.42 58.43
C ALA A 379 -55.65 3.20 57.50
N GLU A 380 -56.63 3.12 56.59
CA GLU A 380 -56.48 2.79 55.15
C GLU A 380 -57.77 3.34 54.50
N SER A 381 -57.81 3.94 53.33
CA SER A 381 -57.01 3.88 52.12
C SER A 381 -57.40 5.11 51.28
N VAL A 382 -56.53 5.58 50.38
CA VAL A 382 -56.99 6.36 49.23
C VAL A 382 -56.11 5.98 48.04
N GLY A 383 -56.77 5.71 46.89
CA GLY A 383 -56.16 5.90 45.56
C GLY A 383 -55.63 7.34 45.44
N GLU A 384 -54.95 7.75 44.39
CA GLU A 384 -55.45 7.82 43.02
C GLU A 384 -54.38 8.62 42.25
N VAL A 385 -54.39 8.43 40.94
CA VAL A 385 -54.32 9.49 39.91
C VAL A 385 -53.15 10.50 39.92
N ARG A 386 -52.47 10.41 38.78
CA ARG A 386 -51.65 11.36 38.01
C ARG A 386 -52.34 12.71 37.70
N GLU A 387 -51.61 13.82 37.82
CA GLU A 387 -51.49 14.96 36.86
C GLU A 387 -50.66 16.08 37.53
N GLU A 388 -49.51 16.46 36.98
CA GLU A 388 -49.24 17.63 36.10
C GLU A 388 -48.99 18.96 36.83
N GLY A 389 -48.00 19.72 36.34
CA GLY A 389 -47.74 21.11 36.73
C GLY A 389 -46.29 21.45 37.13
N GLU A 390 -45.36 21.51 36.16
CA GLU A 390 -44.75 22.76 35.62
C GLU A 390 -44.55 23.96 36.61
N ILE A 391 -43.50 24.79 36.64
CA ILE A 391 -42.56 25.36 35.65
C ILE A 391 -41.37 26.07 36.37
N LEU A 392 -40.27 26.33 35.62
CA LEU A 392 -39.25 27.42 35.68
C LEU A 392 -38.05 27.20 36.61
N GLY A 393 -36.80 27.36 36.20
CA GLY A 393 -36.11 27.90 35.01
C GLY A 393 -34.59 27.78 35.34
N GLU A 394 -33.58 27.92 34.48
CA GLU A 394 -33.38 28.61 33.21
C GLU A 394 -32.12 28.01 32.54
N GLU A 395 -32.18 27.86 31.21
CA GLU A 395 -31.18 28.28 30.20
C GLU A 395 -29.75 27.65 30.13
N SER A 396 -29.59 26.62 29.27
CA SER A 396 -29.08 26.64 27.86
C SER A 396 -27.94 27.62 27.45
N PRO A 397 -27.40 27.58 26.20
CA PRO A 397 -26.78 26.49 25.42
C PRO A 397 -25.46 26.96 24.75
N TRP A 398 -24.72 26.09 24.06
CA TRP A 398 -24.09 26.46 22.77
C TRP A 398 -24.04 25.23 21.86
N GLU A 399 -24.93 25.25 20.89
CA GLU A 399 -24.79 24.61 19.58
C GLU A 399 -24.56 25.76 18.58
N GLY A 400 -23.82 25.50 17.51
CA GLY A 400 -23.54 26.49 16.49
C GLY A 400 -22.94 25.82 15.26
N ASP A 401 -23.83 25.27 14.43
CA ASP A 401 -23.61 25.00 13.02
C ASP A 401 -23.37 26.30 12.24
N GLY A 402 -22.69 26.21 11.10
CA GLY A 402 -22.72 27.27 10.09
C GLY A 402 -21.64 27.20 9.01
N ASP A 403 -22.00 26.54 7.92
CA ASP A 403 -21.73 26.86 6.51
C ASP A 403 -20.33 26.80 5.87
N GLU A 404 -20.30 26.06 4.74
CA GLU A 404 -19.37 26.11 3.59
C GLU A 404 -19.24 27.53 3.00
N PRO A 405 -18.09 27.86 2.38
CA PRO A 405 -17.80 27.44 0.99
C PRO A 405 -16.51 26.61 0.79
#